data_AF-A0A7X8BZ63-F1
#
_entry.id   AF-A0A7X8BZ63-F1
#
_cell.length_a   1.000
_cell.length_b   1.000
_cell.length_c   1.000
_cell.angle_alpha   90.00
_cell.angle_beta   90.00
_cell.angle_gamma   90.00
#
_symmetry.space_group_name_H-M   'P 1'
#
loop_
_entity.id
_entity.type
_entity.pdbx_description
1 polymer ?
#
loop_
_entity_poly.entity_id
_entity_poly.type
_entity_poly.pdbx_seq_one_letter_code
_entity_poly.pdbx_strand_id
1 'polypeptide(L)'
;MKKHYHLKVLFYLSIFIFSTSNIFCSVSLKELEQTFITDKEYIIWLKNGDMFSGTILGFVELTDPELSSINFETLFGTFRIYEDEIKKIILAEKRISGNHRTFIMPTANPIENNHFIGSYELLSFYGGFGISNWLSVTAGHTLLPSFPSNSNTLTNTSVEGNSQIALVNCKFSLPKVKFSDSTSVNFALGANLSWLNAQNKMLHIFALSTYNTQDASNVSLCLFYKAGFSEYPMLVNLLNTSFTVNHSDGTFAIGASADIKFSSRKDLSFIGEIWNGNIMHPTHSAILLGLRLSGRNFSSDFGLVFATQKFFLPVVNFVLSF
;
A
#
# COMPACT_ATOMS: atom_id res chain seq x y z
N MET A 1 10.39 -0.78 36.42
CA MET A 1 9.57 -0.89 35.19
C MET A 1 9.13 0.45 34.55
N LYS A 2 9.03 1.59 35.26
CA LYS A 2 8.58 2.87 34.67
C LYS A 2 9.58 3.57 33.72
N LYS A 3 10.89 3.31 33.87
CA LYS A 3 11.96 4.03 33.11
C LYS A 3 11.96 3.76 31.60
N HIS A 4 11.51 2.58 31.15
CA HIS A 4 11.47 2.24 29.72
C HIS A 4 10.26 2.80 28.96
N TYR A 5 9.21 3.25 29.66
CA TYR A 5 8.02 3.78 29.02
C TYR A 5 8.27 5.16 28.41
N HIS A 6 8.96 6.04 29.14
CA HIS A 6 9.31 7.38 28.67
C HIS A 6 10.26 7.34 27.47
N LEU A 7 11.18 6.37 27.42
CA LEU A 7 12.10 6.21 26.30
C LEU A 7 11.37 5.80 25.01
N LYS A 8 10.37 4.93 25.11
CA LYS A 8 9.51 4.54 23.97
C LYS A 8 8.69 5.72 23.45
N VAL A 9 8.08 6.50 24.36
CA VAL A 9 7.29 7.68 23.97
C VAL A 9 8.17 8.73 23.28
N LEU A 10 9.36 9.01 23.82
CA LEU A 10 10.32 9.92 23.19
C LEU A 10 10.77 9.44 21.80
N PHE A 11 10.97 8.13 21.62
CA PHE A 11 11.34 7.55 20.34
C PHE A 11 10.21 7.66 19.29
N TYR A 12 8.95 7.41 19.68
CA TYR A 12 7.81 7.60 18.78
C TYR A 12 7.58 9.10 18.45
N LEU A 13 7.77 9.99 19.43
CA LEU A 13 7.65 11.43 19.24
C LEU A 13 8.74 11.96 18.30
N SER A 14 9.98 11.47 18.40
CA SER A 14 11.07 11.88 17.51
C SER A 14 10.85 11.41 16.08
N ILE A 15 10.33 10.19 15.87
CA ILE A 15 9.92 9.71 14.54
C ILE A 15 8.80 10.59 13.97
N PHE A 16 7.81 10.94 14.79
CA PHE A 16 6.71 11.81 14.38
C PHE A 16 7.21 13.21 13.98
N ILE A 17 8.05 13.85 14.80
CA ILE A 17 8.60 15.19 14.51
C ILE A 17 9.47 15.16 13.24
N PHE A 18 10.31 14.15 13.05
CA PHE A 18 11.13 14.00 11.83
C PHE A 18 10.28 13.74 10.57
N SER A 19 9.11 13.13 10.70
CA SER A 19 8.19 12.93 9.57
C SER A 19 7.46 14.22 9.16
N THR A 20 7.27 15.17 10.07
CA THR A 20 6.51 16.41 9.82
C THR A 20 7.32 17.58 9.27
N SER A 21 8.66 17.51 9.28
CA SER A 21 9.52 18.62 8.82
C SER A 21 9.50 18.85 7.30
N ASN A 22 8.84 17.99 6.51
CA ASN A 22 8.73 18.13 5.05
C ASN A 22 7.47 18.87 4.56
N ILE A 23 6.73 19.54 5.45
CA ILE A 23 5.39 20.10 5.11
C ILE A 23 5.45 21.46 4.38
N PHE A 24 6.57 22.18 4.43
CA PHE A 24 6.71 23.48 3.75
C PHE A 24 7.80 23.43 2.68
N CYS A 25 7.39 23.05 1.46
CA CYS A 25 8.20 23.17 0.27
C CYS A 25 7.48 24.14 -0.67
N SER A 26 8.00 25.36 -0.78
CA SER A 26 7.64 26.28 -1.86
C SER A 26 8.28 25.77 -3.14
N VAL A 27 7.49 25.62 -4.20
CA VAL A 27 8.02 25.20 -5.50
C VAL A 27 8.64 26.42 -6.18
N SER A 28 9.91 26.31 -6.56
CA SER A 28 10.62 27.27 -7.42
C SER A 28 10.66 26.71 -8.83
N LEU A 29 10.15 27.43 -9.83
CA LEU A 29 10.22 27.00 -11.22
C LEU A 29 11.65 26.88 -11.72
N LYS A 30 12.58 27.70 -11.21
CA LYS A 30 14.01 27.61 -11.54
C LYS A 30 14.64 26.27 -11.11
N GLU A 31 14.23 25.75 -9.96
CA GLU A 31 14.70 24.43 -9.51
C GLU A 31 14.07 23.31 -10.35
N LEU A 32 12.82 23.48 -10.77
CA LEU A 32 12.15 22.53 -11.65
C LEU A 32 12.79 22.52 -13.05
N GLU A 33 13.14 23.67 -13.62
CA GLU A 33 13.80 23.77 -14.93
C GLU A 33 15.16 23.06 -14.95
N GLN A 34 15.88 23.03 -13.84
CA GLN A 34 17.14 22.31 -13.75
C GLN A 34 16.97 20.79 -13.60
N THR A 35 15.78 20.34 -13.19
CA THR A 35 15.54 18.94 -12.81
C THR A 35 14.45 18.25 -13.61
N PHE A 36 13.76 18.96 -14.52
CA PHE A 36 12.67 18.39 -15.30
C PHE A 36 13.20 17.38 -16.32
N ILE A 37 12.33 16.44 -16.64
CA ILE A 37 12.59 15.38 -17.61
C ILE A 37 11.63 15.63 -18.76
N THR A 38 12.20 15.84 -19.94
CA THR A 38 11.45 16.02 -21.19
C THR A 38 10.57 14.80 -21.45
N ASP A 39 9.40 15.01 -22.07
CA ASP A 39 8.44 13.95 -22.44
C ASP A 39 7.87 13.12 -21.27
N LYS A 40 7.96 13.61 -20.04
CA LYS A 40 7.30 13.01 -18.88
C LYS A 40 6.01 13.74 -18.52
N GLU A 41 5.03 12.97 -18.06
CA GLU A 41 3.78 13.50 -17.53
C GLU A 41 4.00 14.03 -16.11
N TYR A 42 3.57 15.27 -15.89
CA TYR A 42 3.55 15.97 -14.63
C TYR A 42 2.10 16.20 -14.19
N ILE A 43 1.94 16.44 -12.89
CA ILE A 43 0.69 16.82 -12.27
C ILE A 43 0.92 18.15 -11.57
N ILE A 44 0.12 19.13 -11.96
CA ILE A 44 0.16 20.48 -11.43
C ILE A 44 -1.06 20.68 -10.55
N TRP A 45 -0.83 21.10 -9.31
CA TRP A 45 -1.86 21.64 -8.43
C TRP A 45 -1.77 23.14 -8.41
N LEU A 46 -2.91 23.78 -8.64
CA LEU A 46 -3.06 25.21 -8.51
C LEU A 46 -3.48 25.59 -7.08
N LYS A 47 -3.22 26.84 -6.68
CA LYS A 47 -3.62 27.37 -5.36
C LYS A 47 -5.14 27.44 -5.19
N ASN A 48 -5.89 27.55 -6.28
CA ASN A 48 -7.36 27.51 -6.28
C ASN A 48 -7.95 26.10 -6.02
N GLY A 49 -7.11 25.05 -6.04
CA GLY A 49 -7.52 23.66 -5.83
C GLY A 49 -7.61 22.80 -7.09
N ASP A 50 -7.53 23.41 -8.28
CA ASP A 50 -7.56 22.69 -9.55
C ASP A 50 -6.30 21.85 -9.77
N MET A 51 -6.45 20.83 -10.60
CA MET A 51 -5.42 19.84 -10.83
C MET A 51 -5.41 19.39 -12.29
N PHE A 52 -4.25 19.52 -12.93
CA PHE A 52 -4.04 19.16 -14.33
C PHE A 52 -2.99 18.07 -14.44
N SER A 53 -3.16 17.19 -15.43
CA SER A 53 -2.19 16.17 -15.84
C SER A 53 -1.78 16.44 -17.27
N GLY A 54 -0.50 16.36 -17.57
CA GLY A 54 0.03 16.84 -18.84
C GLY A 54 1.56 16.89 -18.90
N THR A 55 2.10 17.37 -20.01
CA THR A 55 3.54 17.49 -20.27
C THR A 55 3.98 18.95 -20.17
N ILE A 56 5.17 19.19 -19.61
CA ILE A 56 5.78 20.52 -19.60
C ILE A 56 6.46 20.72 -20.95
N LEU A 57 5.98 21.69 -21.74
CA LEU A 57 6.54 22.03 -23.06
C LEU A 57 7.73 22.98 -22.95
N GLY A 58 7.77 23.81 -21.91
CA GLY A 58 8.86 24.75 -21.71
C GLY A 58 8.57 25.78 -20.63
N PHE A 59 9.62 26.45 -20.20
CA PHE A 59 9.61 27.51 -19.21
C PHE A 59 9.65 28.87 -19.92
N VAL A 60 8.89 29.83 -19.41
CA VAL A 60 8.89 31.21 -19.87
C VAL A 60 9.30 32.07 -18.69
N GLU A 61 10.58 32.42 -18.63
CA GLU A 61 11.08 33.42 -17.68
C GLU A 61 10.77 34.83 -18.19
N LEU A 62 10.13 35.63 -17.35
CA LEU A 62 10.00 37.08 -17.53
C LEU A 62 10.91 37.78 -16.52
N THR A 63 11.23 39.05 -16.79
CA THR A 63 12.15 39.85 -15.97
C THR A 63 11.70 40.01 -14.51
N ASP A 64 10.43 39.75 -14.23
CA ASP A 64 9.84 39.68 -12.90
C ASP A 64 9.60 38.19 -12.52
N PRO A 65 10.22 37.68 -11.43
CA PRO A 65 10.05 36.29 -11.02
C PRO A 65 8.59 35.91 -10.73
N GLU A 66 7.71 36.86 -10.35
CA GLU A 66 6.28 36.59 -10.15
C GLU A 66 5.52 36.32 -11.46
N LEU A 67 6.11 36.66 -12.61
CA LEU A 67 5.53 36.44 -13.94
C LEU A 67 6.10 35.19 -14.65
N SER A 68 6.99 34.45 -13.98
CA SER A 68 7.51 33.18 -14.49
C SER A 68 6.36 32.21 -14.73
N SER A 69 6.37 31.51 -15.87
CA SER A 69 5.29 30.59 -16.22
C SER A 69 5.80 29.35 -16.93
N ILE A 70 4.96 28.32 -16.93
CA ILE A 70 5.19 27.10 -17.71
C ILE A 70 4.12 26.95 -18.78
N ASN A 71 4.54 26.53 -19.96
CA ASN A 71 3.62 26.04 -20.98
C ASN A 71 3.38 24.56 -20.72
N PHE A 72 2.13 24.21 -20.43
CA PHE A 72 1.72 22.88 -20.01
C PHE A 72 0.68 22.32 -20.96
N GLU A 73 1.00 21.22 -21.63
CA GLU A 73 0.11 20.55 -22.56
C GLU A 73 -0.71 19.49 -21.83
N THR A 74 -2.02 19.59 -21.92
CA THR A 74 -2.97 18.62 -21.36
C THR A 74 -3.82 18.03 -22.48
N LEU A 75 -4.66 17.04 -22.15
CA LEU A 75 -5.69 16.51 -23.06
C LEU A 75 -6.64 17.59 -23.63
N PHE A 76 -6.80 18.73 -22.96
CA PHE A 76 -7.69 19.82 -23.37
C PHE A 76 -6.97 20.92 -24.16
N GLY A 77 -5.67 20.79 -24.38
CA GLY A 77 -4.82 21.77 -25.05
C GLY A 77 -3.70 22.30 -24.15
N THR A 78 -2.99 23.29 -24.67
CA THR A 78 -1.84 23.93 -24.02
C THR A 78 -2.29 25.11 -23.17
N PHE A 79 -1.95 25.07 -21.89
CA PHE A 79 -2.18 26.14 -20.92
C PHE A 79 -0.87 26.81 -20.56
N ARG A 80 -0.90 28.13 -20.36
CA ARG A 80 0.17 28.84 -19.65
C ARG A 80 -0.24 28.97 -18.20
N ILE A 81 0.58 28.44 -17.29
CA ILE A 81 0.32 28.46 -15.85
C ILE A 81 1.43 29.26 -15.17
N TYR A 82 1.05 30.25 -14.38
CA TYR A 82 2.01 31.12 -13.69
C TYR A 82 2.52 30.50 -12.39
N GLU A 83 3.76 30.81 -12.01
CA GLU A 83 4.40 30.29 -10.80
C GLU A 83 3.60 30.61 -9.53
N ASP A 84 3.00 31.80 -9.48
CA ASP A 84 2.17 32.24 -8.38
C ASP A 84 0.83 31.49 -8.29
N GLU A 85 0.32 30.94 -9.39
CA GLU A 85 -0.86 30.06 -9.40
C GLU A 85 -0.50 28.65 -8.95
N ILE A 86 0.76 28.24 -9.13
CA ILE A 86 1.22 26.89 -8.83
C ILE A 86 1.36 26.73 -7.31
N LYS A 87 0.59 25.78 -6.78
CA LYS A 87 0.78 25.28 -5.42
C LYS A 87 1.85 24.20 -5.40
N LYS A 88 1.84 23.30 -6.38
CA LYS A 88 2.78 22.17 -6.44
C LYS A 88 2.88 21.56 -7.85
N ILE A 89 4.09 21.13 -8.23
CA ILE A 89 4.33 20.28 -9.40
C ILE A 89 4.99 18.98 -8.96
N ILE A 90 4.52 17.85 -9.47
CA ILE A 90 5.20 16.55 -9.31
C ILE A 90 5.17 15.77 -10.61
N LEU A 91 6.13 14.87 -10.78
CA LEU A 91 6.03 13.80 -11.78
C LEU A 91 4.81 12.92 -11.47
N ALA A 92 4.02 12.57 -12.49
CA ALA A 92 2.81 11.76 -12.33
C ALA A 92 3.09 10.40 -11.67
N GLU A 93 4.26 9.80 -11.98
CA GLU A 93 4.74 8.55 -11.36
C GLU A 93 4.96 8.68 -9.84
N LYS A 94 5.30 9.87 -9.32
CA LYS A 94 5.49 10.12 -7.88
C LYS A 94 4.18 10.31 -7.12
N ARG A 95 3.04 10.38 -7.79
CA ARG A 95 1.73 10.57 -7.14
C ARG A 95 1.23 9.32 -6.45
N ILE A 96 1.75 8.14 -6.79
CA ILE A 96 1.05 6.90 -6.51
C ILE A 96 1.35 6.43 -5.08
N SER A 97 0.52 6.89 -4.15
CA SER A 97 0.46 6.30 -2.82
C SER A 97 -0.04 4.87 -2.91
N GLY A 98 0.50 3.99 -2.06
CA GLY A 98 0.00 2.61 -1.95
C GLY A 98 0.48 1.62 -3.01
N ASN A 99 1.37 1.98 -3.92
CA ASN A 99 1.89 1.07 -4.97
C ASN A 99 2.52 -0.24 -4.48
N HIS A 100 2.88 -0.31 -3.20
CA HIS A 100 3.47 -1.47 -2.54
C HIS A 100 2.43 -2.56 -2.19
N ARG A 101 1.14 -2.32 -2.41
CA ARG A 101 0.02 -3.26 -2.17
C ARG A 101 -1.13 -3.03 -3.16
N THR A 102 -1.94 -4.06 -3.39
CA THR A 102 -3.23 -3.89 -4.08
C THR A 102 -4.36 -3.67 -3.06
N PHE A 103 -4.72 -4.67 -2.26
CA PHE A 103 -5.58 -4.53 -1.08
C PHE A 103 -4.84 -5.14 0.12
N ILE A 104 -4.86 -6.46 0.28
CA ILE A 104 -4.09 -7.18 1.30
C ILE A 104 -2.77 -7.69 0.71
N MET A 105 -2.76 -8.07 -0.58
CA MET A 105 -1.59 -8.65 -1.22
C MET A 105 -0.51 -7.59 -1.44
N PRO A 106 0.75 -7.86 -1.02
CA PRO A 106 1.86 -7.00 -1.37
C PRO A 106 2.14 -7.07 -2.88
N THR A 107 2.69 -5.99 -3.43
CA THR A 107 3.29 -5.98 -4.78
C THR A 107 4.81 -6.08 -4.64
N ALA A 108 5.53 -6.34 -5.73
CA ALA A 108 6.99 -6.27 -5.77
C ALA A 108 7.54 -4.84 -5.70
N ASN A 109 6.69 -3.82 -5.86
CA ASN A 109 7.10 -2.41 -5.80
C ASN A 109 7.54 -2.05 -4.37
N PRO A 110 8.71 -1.42 -4.18
CA PRO A 110 9.17 -1.00 -2.86
C PRO A 110 8.28 0.12 -2.29
N ILE A 111 8.27 0.27 -0.97
CA ILE A 111 7.73 1.47 -0.30
C ILE A 111 8.63 2.69 -0.58
N GLU A 112 9.90 2.45 -0.91
CA GLU A 112 10.93 3.47 -1.11
C GLU A 112 11.22 4.25 0.17
N ASN A 113 11.62 5.52 0.10
CA ASN A 113 11.87 6.35 1.29
C ASN A 113 10.57 6.92 1.90
N ASN A 114 9.43 6.26 1.72
CA ASN A 114 8.13 6.71 2.21
C ASN A 114 7.69 5.96 3.47
N HIS A 115 6.71 6.54 4.16
CA HIS A 115 6.06 5.95 5.32
C HIS A 115 4.56 5.95 5.14
N PHE A 116 3.86 5.03 5.78
CA PHE A 116 2.41 5.06 5.80
C PHE A 116 1.84 4.44 7.07
N ILE A 117 0.62 4.86 7.40
CA ILE A 117 -0.26 4.22 8.37
C ILE A 117 -1.58 3.89 7.69
N GLY A 118 -2.24 2.85 8.13
CA GLY A 118 -3.47 2.37 7.53
C GLY A 118 -4.37 1.66 8.51
N SER A 119 -5.62 1.48 8.09
CA SER A 119 -6.65 0.82 8.87
C SER A 119 -7.58 0.02 7.97
N TYR A 120 -7.58 -1.30 8.12
CA TYR A 120 -8.60 -2.18 7.54
C TYR A 120 -9.80 -2.27 8.48
N GLU A 121 -11.01 -2.11 7.94
CA GLU A 121 -12.28 -2.18 8.66
C GLU A 121 -12.38 -1.31 9.92
N LEU A 122 -11.52 -0.30 10.07
CA LEU A 122 -11.35 0.50 11.30
C LEU A 122 -10.91 -0.32 12.54
N LEU A 123 -10.62 -1.60 12.35
CA LEU A 123 -10.33 -2.57 13.43
C LEU A 123 -8.95 -3.17 13.31
N SER A 124 -8.27 -3.04 12.17
CA SER A 124 -6.89 -3.53 12.01
C SER A 124 -5.98 -2.42 11.57
N PHE A 125 -5.14 -1.95 12.48
CA PHE A 125 -4.18 -0.90 12.20
C PHE A 125 -2.89 -1.50 11.69
N TYR A 126 -2.31 -0.87 10.68
CA TYR A 126 -1.04 -1.28 10.14
C TYR A 126 -0.25 -0.07 9.68
N GLY A 127 1.04 -0.24 9.53
CA GLY A 127 1.92 0.80 9.03
C GLY A 127 3.15 0.18 8.42
N GLY A 128 3.89 1.00 7.70
CA GLY A 128 5.10 0.56 7.07
C GLY A 128 6.00 1.69 6.67
N PHE A 129 7.23 1.32 6.41
CA PHE A 129 8.26 2.20 5.91
C PHE A 129 9.17 1.41 4.98
N GLY A 130 9.75 2.10 4.01
CA GLY A 130 10.84 1.53 3.23
C GLY A 130 12.17 2.16 3.61
N ILE A 131 13.23 1.41 3.34
CA ILE A 131 14.61 1.89 3.42
C ILE A 131 15.17 1.78 2.01
N SER A 132 15.36 2.92 1.35
CA SER A 132 15.78 2.97 -0.05
C SER A 132 14.83 2.14 -0.94
N ASN A 133 15.30 1.69 -2.10
CA ASN A 133 14.48 1.01 -3.10
C ASN A 133 14.45 -0.52 -2.94
N TRP A 134 15.10 -1.05 -1.89
CA TRP A 134 15.32 -2.49 -1.75
C TRP A 134 14.68 -3.09 -0.51
N LEU A 135 14.42 -2.35 0.57
CA LEU A 135 13.80 -2.90 1.78
C LEU A 135 12.48 -2.22 2.09
N SER A 136 11.48 -3.02 2.44
CA SER A 136 10.16 -2.57 2.87
C SER A 136 9.72 -3.38 4.08
N VAL A 137 9.37 -2.69 5.16
CA VAL A 137 8.88 -3.30 6.39
C VAL A 137 7.47 -2.81 6.64
N THR A 138 6.56 -3.73 6.92
CA THR A 138 5.19 -3.44 7.31
C THR A 138 4.85 -4.23 8.57
N ALA A 139 4.04 -3.67 9.44
CA ALA A 139 3.56 -4.34 10.63
C ALA A 139 2.11 -3.94 10.89
N GLY A 140 1.34 -4.83 11.50
CA GLY A 140 -0.07 -4.60 11.78
C GLY A 140 -0.54 -5.31 13.03
N HIS A 141 -1.62 -4.79 13.59
CA HIS A 141 -2.29 -5.31 14.77
C HIS A 141 -3.79 -5.05 14.70
N THR A 142 -4.60 -6.05 15.00
CA THR A 142 -6.04 -5.87 15.18
C THR A 142 -6.29 -5.22 16.55
N LEU A 143 -7.19 -4.25 16.63
CA LEU A 143 -7.71 -3.68 17.88
C LEU A 143 -9.19 -4.01 17.98
N LEU A 144 -9.48 -5.20 18.50
CA LEU A 144 -10.83 -5.68 18.73
C LEU A 144 -11.22 -5.36 20.19
N PRO A 145 -12.15 -4.43 20.46
CA PRO A 145 -12.45 -3.95 21.81
C PRO A 145 -12.85 -5.04 22.81
N SER A 146 -13.47 -6.12 22.32
CA SER A 146 -13.96 -7.22 23.15
C SER A 146 -12.90 -8.27 23.48
N PHE A 147 -11.68 -8.18 22.94
CA PHE A 147 -10.62 -9.18 23.13
C PHE A 147 -9.40 -8.52 23.78
N PRO A 148 -9.02 -8.86 25.03
CA PRO A 148 -7.82 -8.33 25.65
C PRO A 148 -6.57 -8.77 24.88
N SER A 149 -5.62 -7.85 24.61
CA SER A 149 -4.36 -8.18 23.91
C SER A 149 -3.45 -9.12 24.73
N ASN A 150 -3.83 -9.38 25.98
CA ASN A 150 -3.10 -10.05 27.04
C ASN A 150 -3.96 -11.14 27.71
N SER A 151 -4.92 -11.70 26.98
CA SER A 151 -5.65 -12.90 27.38
C SER A 151 -4.72 -14.12 27.39
N ASN A 152 -3.94 -14.25 28.47
CA ASN A 152 -3.20 -15.46 28.85
C ASN A 152 -4.10 -16.49 29.54
N THR A 153 -5.39 -16.54 29.18
CA THR A 153 -6.31 -17.55 29.72
C THR A 153 -6.02 -18.88 29.02
N LEU A 154 -4.92 -19.49 29.46
CA LEU A 154 -4.50 -20.86 29.22
C LEU A 154 -5.62 -21.80 29.64
N THR A 155 -6.42 -22.22 28.67
CA THR A 155 -6.94 -23.57 28.67
C THR A 155 -6.42 -24.21 27.39
N ASN A 156 -5.75 -25.35 27.51
CA ASN A 156 -5.20 -26.14 26.39
C ASN A 156 -6.29 -26.73 25.47
N THR A 157 -7.46 -26.10 25.43
CA THR A 157 -8.71 -26.56 24.80
C THR A 157 -9.54 -25.41 24.22
N SER A 158 -9.14 -24.13 24.33
CA SER A 158 -9.92 -23.02 23.78
C SER A 158 -9.61 -22.77 22.30
N VAL A 159 -10.42 -23.43 21.47
CA VAL A 159 -10.71 -23.17 20.05
C VAL A 159 -11.52 -21.87 19.90
N GLU A 160 -11.20 -20.84 20.69
CA GLU A 160 -11.97 -19.59 20.72
C GLU A 160 -11.24 -18.51 19.91
N GLY A 161 -11.85 -18.07 18.81
CA GLY A 161 -11.38 -17.00 17.92
C GLY A 161 -11.37 -15.59 18.55
N ASN A 162 -11.06 -15.53 19.84
CA ASN A 162 -11.11 -14.34 20.69
C ASN A 162 -9.70 -13.78 20.91
N SER A 163 -8.93 -13.65 19.84
CA SER A 163 -7.54 -13.20 19.89
C SER A 163 -7.29 -12.05 18.93
N GLN A 164 -6.42 -11.12 19.37
CA GLN A 164 -5.90 -10.09 18.48
C GLN A 164 -4.82 -10.71 17.58
N ILE A 165 -4.88 -10.40 16.29
CA ILE A 165 -3.90 -10.82 15.30
C ILE A 165 -2.83 -9.73 15.19
N ALA A 166 -1.57 -10.13 15.22
CA ALA A 166 -0.43 -9.27 14.93
C ALA A 166 0.34 -9.81 13.74
N LEU A 167 0.97 -8.94 12.95
CA LEU A 167 1.84 -9.38 11.86
C LEU A 167 3.01 -8.42 11.66
N VAL A 168 4.09 -8.96 11.14
CA VAL A 168 5.23 -8.24 10.60
C VAL A 168 5.57 -8.86 9.26
N ASN A 169 5.80 -8.02 8.26
CA ASN A 169 6.20 -8.43 6.92
C ASN A 169 7.43 -7.63 6.51
N CYS A 170 8.44 -8.35 6.02
CA CYS A 170 9.67 -7.81 5.48
C CYS A 170 9.80 -8.24 4.03
N LYS A 171 10.01 -7.27 3.13
CA LYS A 171 10.11 -7.46 1.69
C LYS A 171 11.38 -6.83 1.16
N PHE A 172 12.13 -7.60 0.39
CA PHE A 172 13.31 -7.20 -0.36
C PHE A 172 12.98 -7.08 -1.85
N SER A 173 12.95 -5.86 -2.38
CA SER A 173 12.75 -5.59 -3.79
C SER A 173 14.08 -5.71 -4.56
N LEU A 174 14.05 -6.48 -5.64
CA LEU A 174 15.18 -6.70 -6.55
C LEU A 174 15.26 -5.58 -7.60
N PRO A 175 16.40 -5.42 -8.28
CA PRO A 175 16.53 -4.46 -9.37
C PRO A 175 15.45 -4.63 -10.44
N LYS A 176 14.84 -3.49 -10.84
CA LYS A 176 13.77 -3.46 -11.83
C LYS A 176 14.26 -3.79 -13.24
N VAL A 177 13.49 -4.58 -13.96
CA VAL A 177 13.72 -4.85 -15.39
C VAL A 177 12.82 -3.91 -16.19
N LYS A 178 13.42 -2.99 -16.95
CA LYS A 178 12.69 -2.06 -17.82
C LYS A 178 12.57 -2.66 -19.22
N PHE A 179 11.36 -2.60 -19.79
CA PHE A 179 11.11 -2.95 -21.19
C PHE A 179 10.99 -1.68 -22.07
N SER A 180 10.54 -0.58 -21.47
CA SER A 180 10.49 0.75 -22.07
C SER A 180 10.66 1.80 -20.96
N ASP A 181 10.70 3.08 -21.31
CA ASP A 181 10.80 4.18 -20.35
C ASP A 181 9.61 4.27 -19.38
N SER A 182 8.52 3.59 -19.70
CA SER A 182 7.24 3.65 -18.99
C SER A 182 6.68 2.27 -18.61
N THR A 183 7.32 1.17 -18.99
CA THR A 183 6.92 -0.20 -18.57
C THR A 183 8.05 -0.95 -17.90
N SER A 184 7.77 -1.61 -16.77
CA SER A 184 8.76 -2.37 -16.02
C SER A 184 8.18 -3.59 -15.32
N VAL A 185 9.04 -4.56 -15.03
CA VAL A 185 8.75 -5.65 -14.10
C VAL A 185 9.65 -5.51 -12.88
N ASN A 186 9.03 -5.55 -11.71
CA ASN A 186 9.70 -5.60 -10.42
C ASN A 186 9.58 -7.02 -9.86
N PHE A 187 10.64 -7.48 -9.20
CA PHE A 187 10.65 -8.73 -8.47
C PHE A 187 10.94 -8.46 -7.00
N ALA A 188 10.39 -9.25 -6.11
CA ALA A 188 10.70 -9.15 -4.69
C ALA A 188 10.63 -10.51 -4.00
N LEU A 189 11.38 -10.65 -2.92
CA LEU A 189 11.32 -11.78 -2.00
C LEU A 189 11.00 -11.24 -0.62
N GLY A 190 10.33 -12.02 0.22
CA GLY A 190 10.06 -11.57 1.57
C GLY A 190 9.55 -12.66 2.48
N ALA A 191 9.32 -12.26 3.72
CA ALA A 191 8.76 -13.10 4.74
C ALA A 191 7.73 -12.34 5.56
N ASN A 192 6.67 -13.03 5.95
CA ASN A 192 5.65 -12.54 6.85
C ASN A 192 5.60 -13.45 8.07
N LEU A 193 5.73 -12.87 9.26
CA LEU A 193 5.49 -13.53 10.53
C LEU A 193 4.19 -12.99 11.10
N SER A 194 3.22 -13.87 11.31
CA SER A 194 1.90 -13.53 11.84
C SER A 194 1.64 -14.30 13.12
N TRP A 195 1.17 -13.61 14.14
CA TRP A 195 0.65 -14.18 15.38
C TRP A 195 -0.86 -14.14 15.29
N LEU A 196 -1.48 -15.30 15.09
CA LEU A 196 -2.95 -15.40 15.09
C LEU A 196 -3.50 -15.31 16.51
N ASN A 197 -2.75 -15.85 17.47
CA ASN A 197 -2.98 -15.73 18.90
C ASN A 197 -1.65 -15.94 19.66
N ALA A 198 -1.72 -16.05 21.00
CA ALA A 198 -0.54 -16.21 21.84
C ALA A 198 0.27 -17.49 21.55
N GLN A 199 -0.38 -18.58 21.15
CA GLN A 199 0.27 -19.87 20.87
C GLN A 199 0.56 -20.08 19.37
N ASN A 200 -0.30 -19.56 18.50
CA ASN A 200 -0.31 -19.88 17.07
C ASN A 200 0.42 -18.80 16.28
N LYS A 201 1.56 -19.21 15.71
CA LYS A 201 2.41 -18.37 14.86
C LYS A 201 2.51 -19.00 13.49
N MET A 202 2.46 -18.16 12.47
CA MET A 202 2.65 -18.56 11.08
C MET A 202 3.78 -17.76 10.48
N LEU A 203 4.69 -18.45 9.79
CA LEU A 203 5.68 -17.82 8.95
C LEU A 203 5.35 -18.16 7.49
N HIS A 204 5.29 -17.14 6.66
CA HIS A 204 5.13 -17.27 5.22
C HIS A 204 6.37 -16.69 4.55
N ILE A 205 6.99 -17.45 3.66
CA ILE A 205 8.03 -16.93 2.77
C ILE A 205 7.38 -16.71 1.42
N PHE A 206 7.66 -15.59 0.77
CA PHE A 206 6.99 -15.27 -0.48
C PHE A 206 7.92 -14.68 -1.53
N ALA A 207 7.53 -14.89 -2.78
CA ALA A 207 8.11 -14.29 -3.96
C ALA A 207 7.03 -13.53 -4.72
N LEU A 208 7.41 -12.38 -5.29
CA LEU A 208 6.52 -11.45 -5.96
C LEU A 208 7.09 -11.07 -7.32
N SER A 209 6.20 -10.94 -8.29
CA SER A 209 6.47 -10.25 -9.55
C SER A 209 5.37 -9.24 -9.79
N THR A 210 5.74 -8.02 -10.17
CA THR A 210 4.77 -6.96 -10.50
C THR A 210 5.14 -6.33 -11.83
N TYR A 211 4.21 -6.41 -12.78
CA TYR A 211 4.26 -5.66 -14.03
C TYR A 211 3.61 -4.29 -13.82
N ASN A 212 4.36 -3.23 -14.11
CA ASN A 212 3.89 -1.85 -14.08
C ASN A 212 3.70 -1.34 -15.51
N THR A 213 2.51 -0.84 -15.81
CA THR A 213 2.14 -0.29 -17.11
C THR A 213 2.48 1.19 -17.22
N GLN A 214 2.41 1.72 -18.44
CA GLN A 214 2.62 3.15 -18.73
C GLN A 214 1.60 4.03 -18.00
N ASP A 215 0.37 3.54 -17.87
CA ASP A 215 -0.73 4.22 -17.19
C ASP A 215 -0.68 4.14 -15.67
N ALA A 216 0.47 3.76 -15.10
CA ALA A 216 0.63 3.54 -13.67
C ALA A 216 -0.33 2.50 -13.07
N SER A 217 -0.83 1.58 -13.91
CA SER A 217 -1.53 0.38 -13.44
C SER A 217 -0.52 -0.70 -13.11
N ASN A 218 -0.87 -1.61 -12.20
CA ASN A 218 -0.01 -2.70 -11.83
C ASN A 218 -0.76 -4.03 -11.80
N VAL A 219 -0.05 -5.10 -12.17
CA VAL A 219 -0.53 -6.48 -12.06
C VAL A 219 0.56 -7.25 -11.33
N SER A 220 0.19 -7.95 -10.26
CA SER A 220 1.14 -8.68 -9.43
C SER A 220 0.78 -10.16 -9.33
N LEU A 221 1.81 -10.99 -9.25
CA LEU A 221 1.73 -12.39 -8.92
C LEU A 221 2.51 -12.63 -7.64
N CYS A 222 1.96 -13.43 -6.75
CA CYS A 222 2.61 -13.83 -5.52
C CYS A 222 2.58 -15.34 -5.34
N LEU A 223 3.73 -15.91 -5.02
CA LEU A 223 3.85 -17.28 -4.56
C LEU A 223 4.23 -17.25 -3.09
N PHE A 224 3.47 -17.92 -2.24
CA PHE A 224 3.75 -18.05 -0.81
C PHE A 224 4.04 -19.51 -0.47
N TYR A 225 5.05 -19.73 0.35
CA TYR A 225 5.28 -20.97 1.04
C TYR A 225 4.97 -20.77 2.51
N LYS A 226 4.07 -21.58 3.06
CA LYS A 226 3.76 -21.56 4.49
C LYS A 226 4.78 -22.41 5.23
N ALA A 227 5.73 -21.73 5.86
CA ALA A 227 6.77 -22.33 6.70
C ALA A 227 6.31 -22.20 8.17
N GLY A 228 5.63 -23.19 8.71
CA GLY A 228 4.96 -23.11 10.01
C GLY A 228 5.37 -24.17 11.01
N PHE A 229 4.72 -24.10 12.18
CA PHE A 229 5.05 -24.82 13.43
C PHE A 229 3.96 -25.84 13.84
N SER A 230 3.12 -26.31 12.89
CA SER A 230 1.99 -27.27 13.01
C SER A 230 0.70 -26.74 12.38
N GLU A 231 -0.12 -27.65 11.86
CA GLU A 231 -1.47 -27.35 11.38
C GLU A 231 -2.40 -27.00 12.54
N TYR A 232 -3.25 -26.00 12.36
CA TYR A 232 -4.22 -25.61 13.38
C TYR A 232 -5.57 -25.19 12.78
N PRO A 233 -6.70 -25.74 13.24
CA PRO A 233 -8.03 -25.29 12.88
C PRO A 233 -8.39 -24.02 13.67
N MET A 234 -8.63 -22.91 12.96
CA MET A 234 -9.09 -21.67 13.55
C MET A 234 -10.60 -21.53 13.41
N LEU A 235 -11.32 -21.36 14.52
CA LEU A 235 -12.75 -21.03 14.48
C LEU A 235 -12.93 -19.53 14.25
N VAL A 236 -13.60 -19.17 13.16
CA VAL A 236 -13.98 -17.79 12.84
C VAL A 236 -15.47 -17.64 13.07
N ASN A 237 -15.83 -16.67 13.92
CA ASN A 237 -17.21 -16.31 14.20
C ASN A 237 -17.56 -15.05 13.42
N LEU A 238 -18.54 -15.13 12.52
CA LEU A 238 -19.09 -14.00 11.79
C LEU A 238 -20.60 -13.92 12.07
N LEU A 239 -21.00 -12.88 12.81
CA LEU A 239 -22.38 -12.68 13.25
C LEU A 239 -22.92 -13.93 13.98
N ASN A 240 -23.94 -14.60 13.42
CA ASN A 240 -24.56 -15.81 13.99
C ASN A 240 -24.03 -17.11 13.36
N THR A 241 -22.95 -17.04 12.59
CA THR A 241 -22.35 -18.19 11.91
C THR A 241 -20.91 -18.39 12.37
N SER A 242 -20.53 -19.64 12.57
CA SER A 242 -19.15 -20.02 12.84
C SER A 242 -18.65 -20.97 11.75
N PHE A 243 -17.41 -20.80 11.34
CA PHE A 243 -16.76 -21.65 10.36
C PHE A 243 -15.33 -21.89 10.76
N THR A 244 -14.85 -23.11 10.50
CA THR A 244 -13.47 -23.50 10.81
C THR A 244 -12.60 -23.28 9.58
N VAL A 245 -11.59 -22.43 9.71
CA VAL A 245 -10.55 -22.21 8.73
C VAL A 245 -9.33 -23.06 9.13
N ASN A 246 -9.04 -24.07 8.33
CA ASN A 246 -7.86 -24.91 8.56
C ASN A 246 -6.62 -24.25 7.97
N HIS A 247 -5.65 -23.95 8.83
CA HIS A 247 -4.33 -23.49 8.39
C HIS A 247 -3.42 -24.70 8.16
N SER A 248 -3.15 -24.97 6.89
CA SER A 248 -2.21 -26.01 6.46
C SER A 248 -0.76 -25.54 6.53
N ASP A 249 0.11 -26.40 7.04
CA ASP A 249 1.55 -26.19 7.15
C ASP A 249 2.28 -26.90 5.99
N GLY A 250 3.44 -26.39 5.58
CA GLY A 250 4.25 -26.97 4.50
C GLY A 250 3.60 -26.88 3.11
N THR A 251 2.62 -25.98 2.94
CA THR A 251 1.86 -25.84 1.68
C THR A 251 2.24 -24.60 0.89
N PHE A 252 2.16 -24.71 -0.42
CA PHE A 252 2.26 -23.57 -1.33
C PHE A 252 0.89 -22.94 -1.54
N ALA A 253 0.89 -21.62 -1.62
CA ALA A 253 -0.24 -20.76 -1.90
C ALA A 253 0.13 -19.80 -3.03
N ILE A 254 -0.86 -19.39 -3.82
CA ILE A 254 -0.66 -18.47 -4.94
C ILE A 254 -1.67 -17.33 -4.83
N GLY A 255 -1.25 -16.14 -5.22
CA GLY A 255 -2.11 -14.99 -5.37
C GLY A 255 -1.81 -14.22 -6.65
N ALA A 256 -2.82 -13.55 -7.17
CA ALA A 256 -2.67 -12.57 -8.22
C ALA A 256 -3.48 -11.32 -7.86
N SER A 257 -2.98 -10.15 -8.25
CA SER A 257 -3.67 -8.90 -8.04
C SER A 257 -3.55 -7.97 -9.23
N ALA A 258 -4.49 -7.04 -9.33
CA ALA A 258 -4.47 -5.98 -10.30
C ALA A 258 -4.96 -4.68 -9.65
N ASP A 259 -4.26 -3.59 -9.91
CA ASP A 259 -4.67 -2.22 -9.62
C ASP A 259 -4.67 -1.46 -10.95
N ILE A 260 -5.85 -1.32 -11.56
CA ILE A 260 -6.03 -0.81 -12.91
C ILE A 260 -6.64 0.59 -12.84
N LYS A 261 -5.88 1.60 -13.27
CA LYS A 261 -6.34 2.99 -13.29
C LYS A 261 -7.30 3.24 -14.44
N PHE A 262 -8.33 4.03 -14.17
CA PHE A 262 -9.22 4.49 -15.24
C PHE A 262 -8.48 5.47 -16.16
N SER A 263 -8.73 5.38 -17.46
CA SER A 263 -8.07 6.23 -18.46
C SER A 263 -8.35 7.72 -18.25
N SER A 264 -9.60 8.06 -17.90
CA SER A 264 -10.05 9.45 -17.67
C SER A 264 -9.81 9.97 -16.25
N ARG A 265 -9.58 9.08 -15.27
CA ARG A 265 -9.48 9.42 -13.84
C ARG A 265 -8.38 8.58 -13.18
N LYS A 266 -7.15 9.12 -13.19
CA LYS A 266 -5.95 8.45 -12.62
C LYS A 266 -5.93 8.42 -11.08
N ASP A 267 -6.85 9.12 -10.44
CA ASP A 267 -7.15 9.11 -9.01
C ASP A 267 -8.14 8.01 -8.60
N LEU A 268 -8.72 7.31 -9.58
CA LEU A 268 -9.59 6.16 -9.36
C LEU A 268 -8.95 4.92 -10.00
N SER A 269 -9.05 3.78 -9.32
CA SER A 269 -8.66 2.51 -9.90
C SER A 269 -9.61 1.38 -9.50
N PHE A 270 -9.69 0.39 -10.39
CA PHE A 270 -10.26 -0.91 -10.08
C PHE A 270 -9.19 -1.76 -9.42
N ILE A 271 -9.50 -2.35 -8.27
CA ILE A 271 -8.63 -3.29 -7.59
C ILE A 271 -9.25 -4.67 -7.58
N GLY A 272 -8.42 -5.67 -7.83
CA GLY A 272 -8.80 -7.07 -7.77
C GLY A 272 -7.70 -7.89 -7.15
N GLU A 273 -8.05 -8.83 -6.28
CA GLU A 273 -7.14 -9.84 -5.78
C GLU A 273 -7.79 -11.22 -5.88
N ILE A 274 -7.01 -12.24 -6.19
CA ILE A 274 -7.37 -13.64 -6.04
C ILE A 274 -6.28 -14.31 -5.25
N TRP A 275 -6.68 -15.12 -4.27
CA TRP A 275 -5.76 -15.87 -3.45
C TRP A 275 -6.23 -17.31 -3.36
N ASN A 276 -5.30 -18.25 -3.42
CA ASN A 276 -5.53 -19.63 -3.07
C ASN A 276 -4.51 -20.01 -1.98
N GLY A 277 -5.01 -20.36 -0.81
CA GLY A 277 -4.20 -20.64 0.37
C GLY A 277 -3.55 -22.02 0.38
N ASN A 278 -3.88 -22.91 -0.54
CA ASN A 278 -3.25 -24.22 -0.69
C ASN A 278 -3.52 -24.74 -2.10
N ILE A 279 -2.50 -24.78 -2.96
CA ILE A 279 -2.65 -25.17 -4.37
C ILE A 279 -3.21 -26.58 -4.56
N MET A 280 -3.07 -27.44 -3.55
CA MET A 280 -3.65 -28.80 -3.55
C MET A 280 -5.16 -28.80 -3.27
N HIS A 281 -5.71 -27.70 -2.73
CA HIS A 281 -7.11 -27.55 -2.36
C HIS A 281 -7.70 -26.27 -2.99
N PRO A 282 -8.25 -26.34 -4.22
CA PRO A 282 -8.85 -25.19 -4.90
C PRO A 282 -9.99 -24.51 -4.11
N THR A 283 -10.64 -25.25 -3.20
CA THR A 283 -11.68 -24.75 -2.27
C THR A 283 -11.12 -23.87 -1.14
N HIS A 284 -9.82 -23.58 -1.11
CA HIS A 284 -9.20 -22.60 -0.22
C HIS A 284 -8.91 -21.28 -0.96
N SER A 285 -9.82 -20.90 -1.85
CA SER A 285 -9.68 -19.68 -2.65
C SER A 285 -10.62 -18.58 -2.20
N ALA A 286 -10.16 -17.35 -2.30
CA ALA A 286 -10.97 -16.16 -2.16
C ALA A 286 -10.62 -15.14 -3.26
N ILE A 287 -11.58 -14.27 -3.56
CA ILE A 287 -11.46 -13.19 -4.54
C ILE A 287 -11.91 -11.90 -3.88
N LEU A 288 -11.19 -10.82 -4.10
CA LEU A 288 -11.60 -9.46 -3.78
C LEU A 288 -11.77 -8.68 -5.05
N LEU A 289 -12.86 -7.92 -5.13
CA LEU A 289 -13.08 -6.92 -6.16
C LEU A 289 -13.47 -5.60 -5.49
N GLY A 290 -12.94 -4.49 -5.98
CA GLY A 290 -13.20 -3.19 -5.39
C GLY A 290 -12.75 -2.01 -6.23
N LEU A 291 -12.92 -0.84 -5.63
CA LEU A 291 -12.49 0.45 -6.15
C LEU A 291 -11.54 1.10 -5.15
N ARG A 292 -10.51 1.75 -5.67
CA ARG A 292 -9.55 2.54 -4.91
C ARG A 292 -9.65 4.00 -5.34
N LEU A 293 -9.79 4.87 -4.37
CA LEU A 293 -9.56 6.31 -4.51
C LEU A 293 -8.14 6.62 -4.04
N SER A 294 -7.33 7.17 -4.93
CA SER A 294 -5.92 7.46 -4.72
C SER A 294 -5.67 8.96 -4.75
N GLY A 295 -5.41 9.52 -3.57
CA GLY A 295 -4.77 10.82 -3.40
C GLY A 295 -3.26 10.68 -3.24
N ARG A 296 -2.58 11.82 -3.09
CA ARG A 296 -1.13 11.87 -2.86
C ARG A 296 -0.74 11.27 -1.51
N ASN A 297 -1.43 11.70 -0.46
CA ASN A 297 -1.14 11.29 0.91
C ASN A 297 -2.23 10.39 1.47
N PHE A 298 -3.38 10.25 0.81
CA PHE A 298 -4.49 9.46 1.32
C PHE A 298 -5.00 8.53 0.23
N SER A 299 -5.23 7.27 0.56
CA SER A 299 -5.97 6.35 -0.28
C SER A 299 -7.05 5.63 0.51
N SER A 300 -8.14 5.33 -0.18
CA SER A 300 -9.25 4.57 0.39
C SER A 300 -9.71 3.51 -0.59
N ASP A 301 -9.81 2.28 -0.11
CA ASP A 301 -10.24 1.12 -0.88
C ASP A 301 -11.59 0.66 -0.37
N PHE A 302 -12.50 0.31 -1.29
CA PHE A 302 -13.83 -0.20 -0.99
C PHE A 302 -14.09 -1.42 -1.86
N GLY A 303 -14.51 -2.53 -1.28
CA GLY A 303 -14.71 -3.75 -2.04
C GLY A 303 -15.54 -4.81 -1.35
N LEU A 304 -15.60 -5.97 -2.01
CA LEU A 304 -16.24 -7.17 -1.53
C LEU A 304 -15.25 -8.33 -1.66
N VAL A 305 -15.12 -9.11 -0.60
CA VAL A 305 -14.43 -10.40 -0.61
C VAL A 305 -15.45 -11.51 -0.79
N PHE A 306 -15.16 -12.44 -1.69
CA PHE A 306 -15.93 -13.66 -1.93
C PHE A 306 -15.02 -14.87 -1.65
N ALA A 307 -15.40 -15.70 -0.69
CA ALA A 307 -14.67 -16.92 -0.40
C ALA A 307 -15.46 -18.14 -0.88
N THR A 308 -14.72 -19.15 -1.33
CA THR A 308 -15.29 -20.47 -1.66
C THR A 308 -16.02 -21.13 -0.49
N GLN A 309 -15.72 -20.73 0.76
CA GLN A 309 -16.39 -21.17 1.98
C GLN A 309 -17.77 -20.50 2.23
N LYS A 310 -18.49 -20.09 1.17
CA LYS A 310 -19.86 -19.53 1.21
C LYS A 310 -20.04 -18.31 2.13
N PHE A 311 -19.04 -17.45 2.23
CA PHE A 311 -19.22 -16.13 2.84
C PHE A 311 -18.75 -15.03 1.90
N PHE A 312 -19.37 -13.86 2.04
CA PHE A 312 -18.90 -12.62 1.45
C PHE A 312 -18.76 -11.57 2.55
N LEU A 313 -17.78 -10.70 2.42
CA LEU A 313 -17.48 -9.67 3.41
C LEU A 313 -17.27 -8.33 2.69
N PRO A 314 -18.06 -7.28 3.01
CA PRO A 314 -17.69 -5.94 2.59
C PRO A 314 -16.41 -5.53 3.28
N VAL A 315 -15.51 -4.91 2.52
CA VAL A 315 -14.21 -4.51 3.02
C VAL A 315 -13.90 -3.06 2.69
N VAL A 316 -13.27 -2.38 3.64
CA VAL A 316 -12.76 -1.03 3.52
C VAL A 316 -11.35 -0.93 4.07
N ASN A 317 -10.53 -0.12 3.41
CA ASN A 317 -9.19 0.19 3.86
C ASN A 317 -8.91 1.67 3.69
N PHE A 318 -8.32 2.30 4.70
CA PHE A 318 -7.91 3.70 4.65
C PHE A 318 -6.43 3.80 4.94
N VAL A 319 -5.69 4.52 4.11
CA VAL A 319 -4.25 4.70 4.29
C VAL A 319 -3.84 6.14 4.11
N LEU A 320 -2.96 6.56 5.01
CA LEU A 320 -2.32 7.85 5.00
C LEU A 320 -0.80 7.65 4.81
N SER A 321 -0.23 8.29 3.80
CA SER A 321 1.18 8.24 3.42
C SER A 321 1.87 9.59 3.67
N PHE A 322 3.15 9.52 4.06
CA PHE A 322 4.00 10.65 4.43
C PHE A 322 5.38 10.52 3.80
#